data_AF-A0A3B9GWB5-F1
#
_entry.id   AF-A0A3B9GWB5-F1
#
_cell.length_a   1.000
_cell.length_b   1.000
_cell.length_c   1.000
_cell.angle_alpha   90.00
_cell.angle_beta   90.00
_cell.angle_gamma   90.00
#
_symmetry.space_group_name_H-M   'P 1'
#
loop_
_entity.id
_entity.type
_entity.pdbx_description
1 polymer ?
#
loop_
_entity_poly.entity_id
_entity_poly.type
_entity_poly.pdbx_seq_one_letter_code
_entity_poly.pdbx_strand_id
1 'polypeptide(L)' 'MMPKPLADIAPNTFEFEVLPLVKPTGFREYDARWWFNGIGKEKAPELNLTGVQALGLGMATLFHELG' A
#
# COMPACT_ATOMS: atom_id res chain seq x y z
N MET A 1 5.55 -12.10 -10.16
CA MET A 1 5.36 -12.00 -8.70
C MET A 1 5.35 -10.53 -8.34
N MET A 2 4.40 -10.08 -7.49
CA MET A 2 4.43 -8.69 -7.04
C MET A 2 5.70 -8.43 -6.21
N PRO A 3 6.38 -7.28 -6.38
CA PRO A 3 7.50 -6.90 -5.52
C PRO A 3 7.06 -6.82 -4.06
N LYS A 4 8.00 -7.04 -3.14
CA LYS A 4 7.73 -6.88 -1.71
C LYS A 4 7.34 -5.41 -1.43
N PRO A 5 6.24 -5.14 -0.70
CA PRO A 5 5.87 -3.80 -0.28
C PRO A 5 6.97 -3.11 0.52
N LEU A 6 7.22 -1.84 0.20
CA LEU A 6 8.11 -0.94 0.93
C LEU A 6 7.28 -0.07 1.87
N ALA A 7 7.85 0.29 3.02
CA ALA A 7 7.18 1.10 4.03
C ALA A 7 7.28 2.61 3.76
N ASP A 8 8.23 3.03 2.92
CA ASP A 8 8.50 4.41 2.58
C ASP A 8 9.02 4.49 1.14
N ILE A 9 8.43 5.40 0.35
CA ILE A 9 8.82 5.73 -1.02
C ILE A 9 8.50 7.22 -1.21
N ALA A 10 9.49 7.98 -1.68
CA ALA A 10 9.29 9.40 -1.95
C ALA A 10 8.25 9.60 -3.08
N PRO A 11 7.25 10.49 -2.90
CA PRO A 11 6.29 10.78 -3.96
C PRO A 11 6.96 11.45 -5.15
N ASN A 12 6.31 11.39 -6.33
CA ASN A 12 6.82 11.96 -7.59
C ASN A 12 8.17 11.35 -8.04
N THR A 13 8.38 10.07 -7.76
CA THR A 13 9.55 9.30 -8.21
C THR A 13 9.11 8.14 -9.08
N PHE A 14 10.03 7.59 -9.87
CA PHE A 14 9.74 6.41 -10.69
C PHE A 14 9.39 5.21 -9.80
N GLU A 15 10.10 5.06 -8.69
CA GLU A 15 9.88 4.03 -7.68
C GLU A 15 8.46 4.08 -7.11
N PHE A 16 7.91 5.28 -6.89
CA PHE A 16 6.55 5.45 -6.39
C PHE A 16 5.47 4.93 -7.36
N GLU A 17 5.74 4.96 -8.67
CA GLU A 17 4.79 4.50 -9.68
C GLU A 17 4.84 2.97 -9.88
N VAL A 18 6.03 2.37 -9.70
CA VAL A 18 6.26 0.96 -10.07
C VAL A 18 6.42 0.01 -8.89
N LEU A 19 6.78 0.50 -7.70
CA LEU A 19 6.95 -0.31 -6.50
C LEU A 19 5.78 -0.12 -5.52
N PRO A 20 5.33 -1.19 -4.84
CA PRO A 20 4.25 -1.10 -3.87
C PRO A 20 4.69 -0.37 -2.60
N LEU A 21 4.06 0.76 -2.30
CA LEU A 21 4.15 1.45 -1.01
C LEU A 21 3.00 0.98 -0.12
N VAL A 22 3.31 0.37 1.02
CA VAL A 22 2.32 0.02 2.05
C VAL A 22 2.93 0.31 3.42
N LYS A 23 2.49 1.38 4.08
CA LYS A 23 2.95 1.68 5.43
C LYS A 23 2.36 0.66 6.43
N PRO A 24 3.14 0.03 7.32
CA PRO A 24 2.63 -1.02 8.19
C PRO A 24 1.59 -0.53 9.22
N THR A 25 1.53 0.79 9.48
CA THR A 25 0.63 1.41 10.46
C THR A 25 -0.82 1.57 9.97
N GLY A 26 -1.15 1.10 8.77
CA GLY A 26 -2.51 1.25 8.22
C GLY A 26 -3.52 0.23 8.74
N PHE A 27 -3.07 -0.94 9.20
CA PHE A 27 -3.96 -1.94 9.79
C PHE A 27 -4.45 -1.51 11.17
N ARG A 28 -5.75 -1.67 11.42
CA ARG A 28 -6.42 -1.41 12.68
C ARG A 28 -7.26 -2.63 13.06
N GLU A 29 -7.90 -2.57 14.22
CA GLU A 29 -8.66 -3.70 14.77
C GLU A 29 -9.77 -4.22 13.84
N TYR A 30 -10.48 -3.32 13.14
CA TYR A 30 -11.65 -3.67 12.33
C TYR A 30 -11.55 -3.28 10.85
N ASP A 31 -10.58 -2.46 10.50
CA ASP A 31 -10.39 -1.96 9.14
C ASP A 31 -8.92 -1.66 8.88
N ALA A 32 -8.60 -1.34 7.63
CA ALA A 32 -7.30 -0.83 7.26
C ALA A 32 -7.47 0.51 6.55
N ARG A 33 -6.69 1.51 6.97
CA ARG A 33 -6.75 2.89 6.48
C ARG A 33 -5.37 3.45 6.28
N TRP A 34 -5.12 3.90 5.06
CA TRP A 34 -3.92 4.65 4.70
C TRP A 34 -4.32 5.98 4.11
N TRP A 35 -3.45 6.97 4.27
CA TRP A 35 -3.51 8.18 3.47
C TRP A 35 -2.98 7.91 2.06
N PHE A 36 -3.86 7.90 1.05
CA PHE A 36 -3.46 7.66 -0.35
C PHE A 36 -2.73 8.85 -1.01
N ASN A 37 -2.64 9.98 -0.31
CA ASN A 37 -2.24 11.30 -0.84
C ASN A 37 -3.31 11.94 -1.77
N GLY A 38 -3.32 13.27 -1.81
CA GLY A 38 -4.23 14.10 -2.60
C GLY A 38 -3.63 15.50 -2.82
N ILE A 39 -3.99 16.14 -3.93
CA ILE A 39 -3.41 17.43 -4.37
C ILE A 39 -3.51 18.47 -3.23
N GLY A 40 -2.37 19.09 -2.88
CA GLY A 40 -2.30 20.21 -1.93
C GLY A 40 -2.18 19.86 -0.44
N LYS A 41 -1.87 18.62 -0.06
CA LYS A 41 -1.78 18.20 1.35
C LYS A 41 -0.32 18.05 1.83
N GLU A 42 -0.06 18.47 3.06
CA GLU A 42 1.25 18.42 3.74
C GLU A 42 1.70 17.00 4.15
N LYS A 43 0.85 15.99 3.96
CA LYS A 43 1.10 14.62 4.42
C LYS A 43 1.55 13.72 3.27
N ALA A 44 2.72 13.11 3.43
CA ALA A 44 3.22 12.08 2.51
C ALA A 44 2.25 10.90 2.36
N PRO A 45 2.15 10.28 1.17
CA PRO A 45 1.38 9.05 0.97
C PRO A 45 1.84 7.94 1.91
N GLU A 46 0.88 7.14 2.37
CA GLU A 46 1.11 5.91 3.14
C GLU A 46 0.75 4.66 2.32
N LEU A 47 0.16 4.86 1.14
CA LEU A 47 -0.27 3.84 0.19
C LEU A 47 -0.28 4.45 -1.22
N ASN A 48 0.03 3.65 -2.24
CA ASN A 48 -0.07 4.00 -3.66
C ASN A 48 -0.87 2.94 -4.44
N LEU A 49 -1.03 3.11 -5.75
CA LEU A 49 -1.81 2.22 -6.61
C LEU A 49 -1.31 0.76 -6.55
N THR A 50 -0.01 0.57 -6.75
CA THR A 50 0.64 -0.75 -6.70
C THR A 50 0.58 -1.38 -5.30
N GLY A 51 0.59 -0.54 -4.25
CA GLY A 51 0.37 -0.95 -2.86
C GLY A 51 -1.04 -1.50 -2.60
N VAL A 52 -2.08 -0.85 -3.13
CA VAL A 52 -3.47 -1.37 -3.05
C VAL A 52 -3.58 -2.73 -3.75
N GLN A 53 -2.95 -2.88 -4.92
CA GLN A 53 -2.93 -4.15 -5.65
C GLN A 53 -2.21 -5.25 -4.86
N ALA A 54 -1.07 -4.93 -4.24
CA ALA A 54 -0.32 -5.86 -3.39
C ALA A 54 -1.14 -6.30 -2.17
N LEU A 55 -1.87 -5.37 -1.53
CA LEU A 55 -2.79 -5.69 -0.44
C LEU A 55 -3.91 -6.64 -0.89
N GLY A 56 -4.57 -6.34 -2.00
CA GLY A 56 -5.64 -7.19 -2.53
C GLY A 56 -5.16 -8.59 -2.87
N LEU A 57 -3.99 -8.71 -3.49
CA LEU A 57 -3.37 -10.00 -3.78
C LEU A 57 -3.02 -10.77 -2.49
N GLY A 58 -2.40 -10.10 -1.52
CA GLY A 58 -2.04 -10.73 -0.23
C GLY A 58 -3.26 -11.21 0.55
N MET A 59 -4.33 -10.43 0.56
CA MET A 59 -5.61 -10.83 1.16
C MET A 59 -6.23 -12.02 0.42
N ALA A 60 -6.25 -11.99 -0.92
CA ALA A 60 -6.79 -13.10 -1.72
C ALA A 60 -5.98 -14.40 -1.51
N THR A 61 -4.65 -14.31 -1.42
CA THR A 61 -3.79 -15.45 -1.07
C THR A 61 -4.13 -15.99 0.30
N LEU A 62 -4.20 -15.12 1.32
CA LEU A 62 -4.57 -15.54 2.68
C LEU A 62 -5.95 -16.20 2.71
N PHE A 63 -6.95 -15.63 2.05
CA PHE A 63 -8.30 -16.20 2.01
C PHE A 63 -8.30 -17.57 1.34
N HIS A 64 -7.59 -17.72 0.21
CA HIS A 64 -7.44 -19.00 -0.46
C HIS A 64 -6.76 -20.07 0.41
N GLU A 65 -5.78 -19.68 1.21
CA GLU A 65 -5.12 -20.58 2.17
C GLU A 65 -6.03 -20.96 3.34
N LEU A 66 -7.01 -20.12 3.68
CA LEU A 66 -7.96 -20.33 4.77
C LEU A 66 -9.27 -21.02 4.33
N GLY A 67 -9.64 -21.01 3.05
CA GLY A 67 -10.82 -21.72 2.49
C GLY A 67 -11.56 -20.97 1.40
#